data_AF-A0A447JIR4-F1
#
_entry.id   AF-A0A447JIR4-F1
#
_cell.length_a   1.000
_cell.length_b   1.000
_cell.length_c   1.000
_cell.angle_alpha   90.00
_cell.angle_beta   90.00
_cell.angle_gamma   90.00
#
_symmetry.space_group_name_H-M   'P 1'
#
loop_
_entity.id
_entity.type
_entity.pdbx_description
1 polymer ?
#
loop_
_entity_poly.entity_id
_entity_poly.type
_entity_poly.pdbx_seq_one_letter_code
_entity_poly.pdbx_strand_id
1 'polypeptide(L)'
;MRQLQVIINIELPQMLRFSVPGIINEFSSVLKATPFAYTVGIAEITKQAMSLTAITLNGLQIYTLAGYYISLFIKYLLFWPECLIKNIASVEA
;
A
#
# COMPACT_ATOMS: atom_id res chain seq x y z
N MET A 1 -37.06 9.91 4.68
CA MET A 1 -36.06 8.98 4.12
C MET A 1 -35.77 7.90 5.15
N ARG A 2 -35.48 6.66 4.75
CA ARG A 2 -35.21 5.57 5.71
C ARG A 2 -33.80 5.78 6.30
N GLN A 3 -33.63 5.68 7.62
CA GLN A 3 -32.35 5.98 8.30
C GLN A 3 -31.15 5.25 7.68
N LEU A 4 -31.32 3.99 7.26
CA LEU A 4 -30.30 3.21 6.58
C LEU A 4 -29.86 3.78 5.21
N GLN A 5 -30.77 4.44 4.48
CA GLN A 5 -30.42 5.06 3.20
C GLN A 5 -29.49 6.25 3.40
N VAL A 6 -29.67 7.00 4.49
CA VAL A 6 -28.80 8.14 4.84
C VAL A 6 -27.41 7.63 5.19
N ILE A 7 -27.32 6.62 6.05
CA ILE A 7 -26.03 6.05 6.47
C ILE A 7 -25.24 5.50 5.27
N ILE A 8 -25.89 4.72 4.41
CA ILE A 8 -25.21 4.03 3.30
C ILE A 8 -24.82 5.01 2.18
N ASN A 9 -25.71 5.96 1.84
CA ASN A 9 -25.52 6.80 0.67
C ASN A 9 -24.82 8.13 0.97
N ILE A 10 -24.71 8.53 2.24
CA ILE A 10 -24.15 9.84 2.63
C ILE A 10 -23.03 9.66 3.66
N GLU A 11 -23.33 9.10 4.83
CA GLU A 11 -22.35 9.07 5.93
C GLU A 11 -21.16 8.13 5.64
N LEU A 12 -21.43 6.93 5.12
CA LEU A 12 -20.40 5.95 4.77
C LEU A 12 -19.40 6.44 3.71
N PRO A 13 -19.81 6.92 2.52
CA PRO A 13 -18.87 7.39 1.52
C PRO A 13 -18.06 8.59 2.03
N GLN A 14 -18.69 9.48 2.81
CA GLN A 14 -18.01 10.62 3.42
C GLN A 14 -16.95 10.19 4.44
N MET A 15 -17.27 9.26 5.34
CA MET A 15 -16.32 8.71 6.33
C MET A 15 -15.17 7.95 5.66
N LEU A 16 -15.46 7.23 4.57
CA LEU A 16 -14.46 6.48 3.83
C LEU A 16 -13.46 7.42 3.14
N ARG A 17 -13.93 8.55 2.60
CA ARG A 17 -13.05 9.59 2.02
C ARG A 17 -12.03 10.15 3.01
N PHE A 18 -12.41 10.30 4.29
CA PHE A 18 -11.51 10.81 5.32
C PHE A 18 -10.56 9.75 5.89
N SER A 19 -11.02 8.51 6.04
CA SER A 19 -10.22 7.44 6.67
C SER A 19 -9.23 6.78 5.72
N VAL A 20 -9.56 6.63 4.43
CA VAL A 20 -8.72 5.91 3.45
C VAL A 20 -7.32 6.51 3.28
N PRO A 21 -7.13 7.85 3.15
CA PRO A 21 -5.78 8.42 3.07
C PRO A 21 -4.90 8.07 4.28
N GLY A 22 -5.47 8.06 5.48
CA GLY A 22 -4.76 7.69 6.71
C GLY A 22 -4.38 6.21 6.74
N ILE A 23 -5.32 5.31 6.40
CA ILE A 23 -5.09 3.86 6.33
C ILE A 23 -3.96 3.54 5.34
N ILE A 24 -3.96 4.20 4.19
CA ILE A 24 -2.96 4.00 3.15
C ILE A 24 -1.57 4.43 3.63
N ASN A 25 -1.48 5.56 4.33
CA ASN A 25 -0.21 6.03 4.89
C ASN A 25 0.37 5.04 5.89
N GLU A 26 -0.46 4.54 6.81
CA GLU A 26 -0.05 3.50 7.78
C GLU A 26 0.35 2.20 7.09
N PHE A 27 -0.42 1.77 6.09
CA PHE A 27 -0.09 0.58 5.31
C PHE A 27 1.28 0.71 4.61
N SER A 28 1.59 1.88 4.04
CA SER A 28 2.91 2.15 3.43
C SER A 28 4.04 2.10 4.46
N SER A 29 3.79 2.61 5.68
CA SER A 29 4.74 2.55 6.79
C SER A 29 5.02 1.10 7.21
N VAL A 30 3.95 0.31 7.41
CA VAL A 30 4.06 -1.11 7.76
C VAL A 30 4.81 -1.90 6.69
N LEU A 31 4.51 -1.69 5.40
CA LEU A 31 5.22 -2.35 4.29
C LEU A 31 6.72 -2.08 4.28
N LYS A 32 7.15 -0.87 4.66
CA LYS A 32 8.56 -0.52 4.77
C LYS A 32 9.23 -1.16 6.00
N ALA A 33 8.44 -1.47 7.03
CA ALA A 33 8.90 -2.19 8.21
C ALA A 33 8.85 -3.73 8.05
N THR A 34 8.08 -4.24 7.08
CA THR A 34 7.97 -5.67 6.77
C THR A 34 9.31 -6.40 6.61
N PRO A 35 10.38 -5.83 6.01
CA PRO A 35 11.69 -6.49 5.94
C PRO A 35 12.27 -6.97 7.28
N PHE A 36 11.86 -6.40 8.42
CA PHE A 36 12.24 -6.91 9.75
C PHE A 36 11.72 -8.33 10.01
N ALA A 37 10.64 -8.76 9.36
CA ALA A 37 10.10 -10.12 9.46
C ALA A 37 11.06 -11.19 8.90
N TYR A 38 12.06 -10.80 8.12
CA TYR A 38 13.13 -11.71 7.72
C TYR A 38 13.86 -12.32 8.93
N THR A 39 13.97 -11.60 10.05
CA THR A 39 14.66 -12.11 11.25
C THR A 39 13.94 -13.29 11.89
N VAL A 40 12.63 -13.42 11.67
CA VAL A 40 11.82 -14.55 12.14
C VAL A 40 11.61 -15.62 11.06
N GLY A 41 12.36 -15.55 9.95
CA GLY A 41 12.39 -16.58 8.91
C GLY A 41 11.29 -16.47 7.85
N ILE A 42 10.52 -15.38 7.82
CA ILE A 42 9.48 -15.17 6.81
C ILE A 42 10.16 -14.79 5.48
N ALA A 43 9.83 -15.54 4.43
CA ALA A 43 10.42 -15.34 3.10
C ALA A 43 9.68 -14.22 2.34
N GLU A 44 10.29 -13.04 2.30
CA GLU A 44 9.77 -11.86 1.62
C GLU A 44 10.69 -11.39 0.49
N ILE A 45 10.31 -10.29 -0.18
CA ILE A 45 11.07 -9.74 -1.31
C ILE A 45 12.52 -9.39 -0.93
N THR A 46 12.76 -8.91 0.29
CA THR A 46 14.09 -8.59 0.82
C THR A 46 14.93 -9.85 1.06
N LYS A 47 14.30 -10.95 1.49
CA LYS A 47 14.96 -12.26 1.66
C LYS A 47 15.40 -12.83 0.31
N GLN A 48 14.57 -12.66 -0.71
CA GLN A 48 14.91 -13.06 -2.08
C GLN A 48 16.06 -12.21 -2.63
N ALA A 49 16.02 -10.89 -2.43
CA ALA A 49 17.11 -9.99 -2.80
C ALA A 49 18.45 -10.36 -2.12
N MET A 50 18.40 -10.72 -0.83
CA MET A 50 19.58 -11.17 -0.09
C MET A 50 20.13 -12.51 -0.63
N SER A 51 19.24 -13.48 -0.91
CA SER A 51 19.63 -14.75 -1.51
C SER A 51 20.27 -14.58 -2.89
N LEU A 52 19.72 -13.67 -3.71
CA LEU A 52 20.26 -13.39 -5.04
C LEU A 52 21.61 -12.66 -4.95
N THR A 53 21.75 -11.76 -3.99
CA THR A 53 23.02 -11.06 -3.70
C THR A 53 24.11 -12.03 -3.28
N ALA A 54 23.79 -13.05 -2.48
CA ALA A 54 24.75 -14.06 -2.05
C ALA A 54 25.34 -14.88 -3.21
N ILE A 55 24.56 -15.07 -4.30
CA ILE A 55 24.99 -15.84 -5.47
C ILE A 55 25.71 -14.95 -6.49
N THR A 56 25.24 -13.71 -6.68
CA THR A 56 25.72 -12.81 -7.74
C THR A 56 26.83 -11.86 -7.27
N LEU A 57 27.05 -11.72 -5.97
CA LEU A 57 27.98 -10.78 -5.33
C LEU A 57 27.72 -9.29 -5.70
N ASN A 58 26.58 -8.98 -6.33
CA ASN A 58 26.20 -7.65 -6.81
C ASN A 58 25.09 -7.03 -5.95
N GLY A 59 25.36 -6.84 -4.66
CA GLY A 59 24.36 -6.37 -3.70
C GLY A 59 23.78 -5.00 -4.00
N LEU A 60 24.62 -4.05 -4.42
CA LEU A 60 24.18 -2.67 -4.69
C LEU A 60 23.08 -2.60 -5.75
N GLN A 61 23.28 -3.30 -6.88
CA GLN A 61 22.31 -3.31 -7.98
C GLN A 61 21.01 -4.01 -7.55
N ILE A 62 21.12 -5.15 -6.86
CA ILE A 62 19.97 -5.96 -6.46
C ILE A 62 19.11 -5.23 -5.42
N TYR A 63 19.71 -4.64 -4.38
CA TYR A 63 18.95 -3.90 -3.38
C TYR A 63 18.33 -2.62 -3.93
N THR A 64 18.99 -1.95 -4.89
CA THR A 64 18.42 -0.78 -5.57
C THR A 64 17.18 -1.16 -6.38
N LEU A 65 17.25 -2.27 -7.14
CA LEU A 65 16.12 -2.81 -7.89
C LEU A 65 14.98 -3.23 -6.95
N ALA A 66 15.29 -3.96 -5.87
CA ALA A 66 14.30 -4.37 -4.89
C ALA A 66 13.57 -3.17 -4.24
N GLY A 67 14.32 -2.14 -3.85
CA GLY A 67 13.75 -0.90 -3.31
C GLY A 67 12.88 -0.15 -4.32
N TYR A 68 13.29 -0.12 -5.59
CA TYR A 68 12.50 0.45 -6.67
C TYR A 68 11.20 -0.32 -6.90
N TYR A 69 11.23 -1.65 -6.91
CA TYR A 69 10.04 -2.50 -7.02
C TYR A 69 9.04 -2.27 -5.90
N ILE A 70 9.50 -2.23 -4.64
CA ILE A 70 8.64 -1.94 -3.48
C ILE A 70 8.03 -0.54 -3.60
N SER A 71 8.81 0.46 -4.02
CA SER A 71 8.34 1.84 -4.19
C SER A 71 7.28 1.97 -5.29
N LEU A 72 7.47 1.26 -6.42
CA LEU A 72 6.47 1.17 -7.47
C LEU A 72 5.21 0.46 -6.99
N PHE A 73 5.35 -0.67 -6.31
CA PHE A 73 4.22 -1.43 -5.77
C PHE A 73 3.36 -0.58 -4.85
N ILE A 74 3.99 0.16 -3.92
CA ILE A 74 3.31 1.10 -3.04
C ILE A 74 2.58 2.18 -3.86
N LYS A 75 3.23 2.79 -4.86
CA LYS A 75 2.58 3.80 -5.73
C LYS A 75 1.39 3.24 -6.52
N TYR A 76 1.51 2.04 -7.10
CA TYR A 76 0.42 1.41 -7.83
C TYR A 76 -0.75 1.06 -6.90
N LEU A 77 -0.46 0.55 -5.71
CA LEU A 77 -1.47 0.25 -4.71
C LEU A 77 -2.17 1.52 -4.20
N LEU A 78 -1.44 2.64 -4.10
CA LEU A 78 -1.97 3.96 -3.74
C LEU A 78 -2.82 4.61 -4.84
N PHE A 79 -2.44 4.41 -6.10
CA PHE A 79 -3.12 5.00 -7.24
C PHE A 79 -4.58 4.53 -7.37
N TRP A 80 -4.85 3.25 -7.08
CA TRP A 80 -6.19 2.66 -7.16
C TRP A 80 -7.22 3.33 -6.21
N PRO A 81 -6.99 3.41 -4.88
CA PRO A 81 -7.92 4.05 -3.95
C PRO A 81 -8.02 5.56 -4.16
N GLU A 82 -6.96 6.25 -4.58
CA GLU A 82 -7.06 7.67 -4.95
C GLU A 82 -8.02 7.89 -6.14
N CYS A 83 -7.94 7.03 -7.16
CA CYS A 83 -8.89 7.04 -8.27
C CYS A 83 -10.33 6.74 -7.82
N LEU A 84 -10.49 5.78 -6.89
CA LEU A 84 -11.78 5.37 -6.32
C LEU A 84 -12.42 6.52 -5.52
N ILE A 85 -11.64 7.22 -4.69
CA ILE A 85 -12.09 8.40 -3.94
C ILE A 85 -12.52 9.51 -4.90
N LYS A 86 -11.76 9.74 -5.97
CA LYS A 86 -12.08 10.77 -6.96
C LYS A 86 -13.40 10.48 -7.69
N ASN A 87 -13.68 9.21 -7.96
CA ASN A 87 -14.93 8.77 -8.57
C ASN A 87 -16.13 8.87 -7.62
N ILE A 88 -15.94 8.59 -6.33
CA ILE A 88 -16.99 8.78 -5.31
C ILE A 88 -17.31 10.28 -5.13
N ALA A 89 -16.29 11.14 -5.14
CA ALA A 89 -16.47 12.59 -5.00
C ALA A 89 -17.22 13.25 -6.18
N SER A 90 -17.20 12.65 -7.38
CA SER A 90 -17.92 13.16 -8.56
C SER A 90 -19.39 12.74 -8.64
N VAL A 91 -19.85 11.82 -7.78
CA VAL A 91 -21.23 11.30 -7.79
C VAL A 91 -22.17 12.14 -6.89
N GLU A 92 -21.62 12.92 -5.96
CA GLU A 92 -22.38 13.76 -5.02
C GLU A 92 -22.47 15.25 -5.41
N ALA A 93 -21.80 15.68 -6.49
CA ALA A 93 -21.79 17.06 -7.01
C ALA A 93 -22.75 17.23 -8.20
#